data_AF-A0A7X8RBD7-F1
#
_entry.id   AF-A0A7X8RBD7-F1
#
_cell.length_a   1.000
_cell.length_b   1.000
_cell.length_c   1.000
_cell.angle_alpha   90.00
_cell.angle_beta   90.00
_cell.angle_gamma   90.00
#
_symmetry.space_group_name_H-M   'P 1'
#
loop_
_entity.id
_entity.type
_entity.pdbx_description
1 polymer ?
#
loop_
_entity_poly.entity_id
_entity_poly.type
_entity_poly.pdbx_seq_one_letter_code
_entity_poly.pdbx_strand_id
1 'polypeptide(L)'
;MIALISLVISYTAMGWVNNLFKRIIAGFNSYLDSVSMEVIVGSSTGLMFGILTGVLGSYPLSMLKGVGVYLTLLVFAICVFLGWKVGSRRGGEIVRLIPGMSKRLDVRSPINRLAPKVVDTSAIIDGRIYDVCLSNFLEGCLIIPTFVIEELQHIADSSDNIRRNKGRRGLELLSKMQKHSQIKIDIMDVTDAAILEEREVDAKLIRLCKQLKASIITNDYNLNKVAELQGITVLNINELTNAVKMIVYPGENMHVTVIKEGKENGQGVGYLEDGTMVVVEDAHHQIGKDLEVMVTSVFQTAAGRMIFTRKIKEDSQYSHEHSLQGVPEVNMYG
;
A
#
# COMPACT_ATOMS: atom_id res chain seq x y z
N MET A 1 36.48 -35.50 54.20
CA MET A 1 36.01 -36.32 53.06
C MET A 1 34.51 -36.17 52.83
N ILE A 2 33.66 -36.41 53.83
CA ILE A 2 32.19 -36.28 53.72
C ILE A 2 31.73 -34.87 53.28
N ALA A 3 32.33 -33.81 53.84
CA ALA A 3 31.99 -32.42 53.48
C ALA A 3 32.38 -32.04 52.04
N LEU A 4 33.44 -32.63 51.48
CA LEU A 4 33.83 -32.41 50.09
C LEU A 4 32.87 -33.14 49.13
N ILE A 5 32.44 -34.35 49.51
CA ILE A 5 31.46 -35.13 48.74
C ILE A 5 30.09 -34.44 48.75
N SER A 6 29.62 -33.95 49.90
CA SER A 6 28.34 -33.23 49.97
C SER A 6 28.33 -31.92 49.17
N LEU A 7 29.47 -31.21 49.11
CA LEU A 7 29.60 -29.97 48.33
C LEU A 7 29.56 -30.26 46.82
N VAL A 8 30.22 -31.32 46.36
CA VAL A 8 30.18 -31.76 44.96
C VAL A 8 28.78 -32.24 44.55
N ILE A 9 28.10 -33.00 45.42
CA ILE A 9 26.72 -33.45 45.18
C ILE A 9 25.75 -32.26 45.14
N SER A 10 25.89 -31.29 46.06
CA SER A 10 25.06 -30.08 46.08
C SER A 10 25.26 -29.24 44.81
N TYR A 11 26.50 -29.08 44.36
CA TYR A 11 26.81 -28.32 43.13
C TYR A 11 26.22 -28.96 41.87
N THR A 12 26.32 -30.29 41.75
CA THR A 12 25.77 -31.02 40.59
C THR A 12 24.23 -31.05 40.61
N ALA A 13 23.63 -31.25 41.78
CA ALA A 13 22.17 -31.16 41.96
C ALA A 13 21.64 -29.76 41.60
N MET A 14 22.33 -28.70 42.03
CA MET A 14 21.97 -27.32 41.72
C MET A 14 22.05 -27.04 40.21
N GLY A 15 23.09 -27.55 39.53
CA GLY A 15 23.22 -27.44 38.08
C GLY A 15 22.10 -28.13 37.31
N TRP A 16 21.68 -29.32 37.77
CA TRP A 16 20.58 -30.08 37.18
C TRP A 16 19.23 -29.35 37.36
N VAL A 17 18.95 -28.87 38.57
CA VAL A 17 17.74 -28.08 38.87
C VAL A 17 17.69 -26.82 38.03
N ASN A 18 18.80 -26.09 37.89
CA ASN A 18 18.84 -24.85 37.12
C ASN A 18 18.61 -25.10 35.63
N ASN A 19 19.14 -26.20 35.08
CA ASN A 19 18.90 -26.59 33.69
C ASN A 19 17.45 -27.02 33.43
N LEU A 20 16.82 -27.72 34.37
CA LEU A 20 15.38 -28.01 34.34
C LEU A 20 14.56 -26.74 34.34
N PHE A 21 14.88 -25.80 35.25
CA PHE A 21 14.19 -24.53 35.35
C PHE A 21 14.28 -23.72 34.05
N LYS A 22 15.48 -23.65 33.45
CA LYS A 22 15.70 -22.99 32.15
C LYS A 22 14.90 -23.63 31.03
N ARG A 23 14.79 -24.96 30.98
CA ARG A 23 13.99 -25.66 29.96
C ARG A 23 12.49 -25.40 30.13
N ILE A 24 12.00 -25.40 31.36
CA ILE A 24 10.59 -25.09 31.67
C ILE A 24 10.27 -23.64 31.29
N ILE A 25 11.13 -22.69 31.68
CA ILE A 25 10.94 -21.28 31.32
C ILE A 25 11.01 -21.08 29.80
N ALA A 26 11.97 -21.71 29.12
CA ALA A 26 12.08 -21.61 27.67
C ALA A 26 10.84 -22.18 26.97
N GLY A 27 10.35 -23.34 27.39
CA GLY A 27 9.12 -23.93 26.84
C GLY A 27 7.88 -23.07 27.10
N PHE A 28 7.78 -22.47 28.30
CA PHE A 28 6.70 -21.55 28.64
C PHE A 28 6.76 -20.25 27.84
N ASN A 29 7.95 -19.66 27.66
CA ASN A 29 8.15 -18.48 26.83
C ASN A 29 7.79 -18.76 25.36
N SER A 30 8.27 -19.87 24.79
CA SER A 30 7.92 -20.25 23.43
C SER A 30 6.42 -20.50 23.24
N TYR A 31 5.75 -21.03 24.27
CA TYR A 31 4.29 -21.15 24.27
C TYR A 31 3.61 -19.77 24.31
N LEU A 32 4.03 -18.87 25.20
CA LEU A 32 3.47 -17.52 25.27
C LEU A 32 3.70 -16.72 23.99
N ASP A 33 4.86 -16.83 23.36
CA ASP A 33 5.20 -16.15 22.11
C ASP A 33 4.35 -16.65 20.92
N SER A 34 3.88 -17.90 20.99
CA SER A 34 3.01 -18.51 19.98
C SER A 34 1.52 -18.15 20.14
N VAL A 35 1.13 -17.60 21.30
CA VAL A 35 -0.26 -17.29 21.63
C VAL A 35 -0.50 -15.79 21.44
N SER A 36 -1.59 -15.44 20.75
CA SER A 36 -1.93 -14.03 20.54
C SER A 36 -2.25 -13.32 21.86
N MET A 37 -1.87 -12.04 21.96
CA MET A 37 -2.16 -11.21 23.15
C MET A 37 -3.66 -11.15 23.46
N GLU A 38 -4.52 -11.26 22.45
CA GLU A 38 -5.97 -11.32 22.61
C GLU A 38 -6.44 -12.54 23.41
N VAL A 39 -5.82 -13.70 23.18
CA VAL A 39 -6.14 -14.94 23.90
C VAL A 39 -5.66 -14.86 25.35
N ILE A 40 -4.52 -14.22 25.61
CA ILE A 40 -4.00 -14.04 26.98
C ILE A 40 -4.92 -13.11 27.79
N VAL A 41 -5.28 -11.95 27.23
CA VAL A 41 -6.18 -10.98 27.89
C VAL A 41 -7.58 -11.56 28.03
N GLY A 42 -8.09 -12.24 27.00
CA GLY A 42 -9.37 -12.93 27.03
C GLY A 42 -9.45 -14.05 28.05
N SER A 43 -8.42 -14.89 28.12
CA SER A 43 -8.33 -15.97 29.10
C SER A 43 -8.27 -15.43 30.52
N SER A 44 -7.52 -14.35 30.75
CA SER A 44 -7.40 -13.71 32.06
C SER A 44 -8.73 -13.11 32.53
N THR A 45 -9.40 -12.36 31.64
CA THR A 45 -10.71 -11.76 31.95
C THR A 45 -11.80 -12.82 32.13
N GLY A 46 -11.86 -13.83 31.26
CA GLY A 46 -12.79 -14.96 31.38
C GLY A 46 -12.57 -15.78 32.65
N LEU A 47 -11.31 -15.99 33.06
CA LEU A 47 -10.99 -16.65 34.32
C LEU A 47 -11.47 -15.83 35.53
N MET A 48 -11.25 -14.51 35.54
CA MET A 48 -11.75 -13.64 36.62
C MET A 48 -13.27 -13.71 36.74
N PHE A 49 -14.00 -13.64 35.62
CA PHE A 49 -15.46 -13.77 35.63
C PHE A 49 -15.92 -15.19 36.04
N GLY A 50 -15.21 -16.24 35.62
CA GLY A 50 -15.47 -17.62 36.03
C GLY A 50 -15.29 -17.85 37.53
N ILE A 51 -14.26 -17.25 38.13
CA ILE A 51 -14.05 -17.28 39.58
C ILE A 51 -15.15 -16.49 40.29
N LEU A 52 -15.47 -15.27 39.84
CA LEU A 52 -16.50 -14.43 40.46
C LEU A 52 -17.88 -15.12 40.45
N THR A 53 -18.28 -15.63 39.29
CA THR A 53 -19.55 -16.37 39.14
C THR A 53 -19.54 -17.68 39.92
N GLY A 54 -18.40 -18.39 39.94
CA GLY A 54 -18.21 -19.59 40.74
C GLY A 54 -18.40 -19.33 42.24
N VAL A 55 -17.76 -18.28 42.79
CA VAL A 55 -17.92 -17.91 44.21
C VAL A 55 -19.38 -17.56 44.52
N LEU A 56 -20.01 -16.70 43.72
CA LEU A 56 -21.41 -16.29 43.92
C LEU A 56 -22.39 -17.48 43.81
N GLY A 57 -22.20 -18.37 42.83
CA GLY A 57 -23.04 -19.55 42.64
C GLY A 57 -22.82 -20.63 43.71
N SER A 58 -21.61 -20.72 44.24
CA SER A 58 -21.22 -21.68 45.27
C SER A 58 -21.69 -21.28 46.68
N TYR A 59 -21.90 -19.98 46.92
CA TYR A 59 -22.33 -19.44 48.22
C TYR A 59 -23.63 -20.06 48.78
N PRO A 60 -24.76 -20.11 48.04
CA PRO A 60 -25.99 -20.75 48.54
C PRO A 60 -25.85 -22.28 48.73
N LEU A 61 -25.02 -22.94 47.91
CA LEU A 61 -24.77 -24.38 48.01
C LEU A 61 -23.94 -24.75 49.24
N SER A 62 -23.06 -23.85 49.69
CA SER A 62 -22.24 -24.05 50.89
C SER A 62 -23.04 -24.12 52.19
N MET A 63 -24.30 -23.65 52.19
CA MET A 63 -25.20 -23.72 53.34
C MET A 63 -25.78 -25.13 53.56
N LEU A 64 -25.67 -26.03 52.57
CA LEU A 64 -26.08 -27.43 52.70
C LEU A 64 -24.97 -28.25 53.37
N LYS A 65 -25.19 -28.69 54.61
CA LYS A 65 -24.23 -29.52 55.36
C LYS A 65 -24.06 -30.90 54.69
N GLY A 66 -22.84 -31.45 54.72
CA GLY A 66 -22.51 -32.77 54.18
C GLY A 66 -22.23 -32.73 52.67
N VAL A 67 -23.16 -33.22 51.85
CA VAL A 67 -23.01 -33.36 50.39
C VAL A 67 -22.79 -32.01 49.69
N GLY A 68 -23.26 -30.91 50.29
CA GLY A 68 -23.10 -29.56 49.75
C GLY A 68 -21.65 -29.14 49.55
N VAL A 69 -20.69 -29.65 50.34
CA VAL A 69 -19.25 -29.30 50.19
C VAL A 69 -18.70 -29.83 48.86
N TYR A 70 -18.99 -31.09 48.51
CA TYR A 70 -18.55 -31.68 47.24
C TYR A 70 -19.23 -31.02 46.05
N LEU A 71 -20.52 -30.69 46.18
CA LEU A 71 -21.27 -29.99 45.13
C LEU A 71 -20.74 -28.57 44.91
N THR A 72 -20.40 -27.86 45.98
CA THR A 72 -19.80 -26.51 45.95
C THR A 72 -18.47 -26.53 45.20
N LEU A 73 -17.59 -27.50 45.51
CA LEU A 73 -16.30 -27.67 44.81
C LEU A 73 -16.49 -28.00 43.32
N LEU A 74 -17.45 -28.86 43.01
CA LEU A 74 -17.76 -29.25 41.62
C LEU A 74 -18.28 -28.06 40.80
N VAL A 75 -19.24 -27.31 41.34
CA VAL A 75 -19.81 -26.13 40.67
C VAL A 75 -18.74 -25.05 40.48
N PHE A 76 -17.92 -24.81 41.50
CA PHE A 76 -16.81 -23.86 41.39
C PHE A 76 -15.82 -24.26 40.29
N ALA A 77 -15.40 -25.52 40.25
CA ALA A 77 -14.48 -26.03 39.23
C ALA A 77 -15.06 -25.89 37.81
N ILE A 78 -16.35 -26.17 37.63
CA ILE A 78 -17.05 -26.02 36.35
C ILE A 78 -17.06 -24.55 35.92
N CYS A 79 -17.41 -23.62 36.82
CA CYS A 79 -17.43 -22.18 36.51
C CYS A 79 -16.07 -21.64 36.11
N VAL A 80 -15.00 -22.04 36.82
CA VAL A 80 -13.62 -21.65 36.49
C VAL A 80 -13.20 -22.21 35.12
N PHE A 81 -13.48 -23.49 34.86
CA PHE A 81 -13.18 -24.13 33.58
C PHE A 81 -13.93 -23.49 32.42
N LEU A 82 -15.23 -23.21 32.58
CA LEU A 82 -16.05 -22.54 31.57
C LEU A 82 -15.57 -21.10 31.34
N GLY A 83 -15.25 -20.35 32.40
CA GLY A 83 -14.69 -19.01 32.29
C GLY A 83 -13.39 -18.97 31.49
N TRP A 84 -12.46 -19.88 31.76
CA TRP A 84 -11.22 -19.99 31.00
C TRP A 84 -11.45 -20.43 29.54
N LYS A 85 -12.32 -21.42 29.31
CA LYS A 85 -12.63 -21.92 27.96
C LYS A 85 -13.33 -20.88 27.09
N VAL A 86 -14.23 -20.09 27.67
CA VAL A 86 -14.92 -18.99 26.98
C VAL A 86 -13.93 -17.84 26.73
N GLY A 87 -13.14 -17.47 27.74
CA GLY A 87 -12.13 -16.41 27.63
C GLY A 87 -11.05 -16.70 26.59
N SER A 88 -10.59 -17.94 26.48
CA SER A 88 -9.60 -18.35 25.48
C SER A 88 -10.18 -18.42 24.07
N ARG A 89 -11.44 -18.87 23.90
CA ARG A 89 -12.08 -18.96 22.57
C ARG A 89 -12.61 -17.63 22.05
N ARG A 90 -13.06 -16.73 22.92
CA ARG A 90 -13.69 -15.45 22.56
C ARG A 90 -12.89 -14.22 23.02
N GLY A 91 -11.60 -14.40 23.33
CA GLY A 91 -10.75 -13.33 23.86
C GLY A 91 -10.70 -12.08 22.98
N GLY A 92 -10.62 -12.26 21.66
CA GLY A 92 -10.65 -11.15 20.71
C GLY A 92 -11.98 -10.39 20.69
N GLU A 93 -13.11 -11.06 20.89
CA GLU A 93 -14.43 -10.40 20.99
C GLU A 93 -14.54 -9.59 22.29
N ILE A 94 -14.09 -10.15 23.42
CA ILE A 94 -14.14 -9.50 24.74
C ILE A 94 -13.29 -8.23 24.77
N VAL A 95 -12.09 -8.28 24.17
CA VAL A 95 -11.19 -7.11 24.08
C VAL A 95 -11.82 -5.97 23.26
N ARG A 96 -12.57 -6.29 22.20
CA ARG A 96 -13.26 -5.31 21.35
C ARG A 96 -14.44 -4.63 22.04
N LEU A 97 -15.05 -5.28 23.03
CA LEU A 97 -16.16 -4.73 23.81
C LEU A 97 -15.70 -3.73 24.88
N ILE A 98 -14.41 -3.66 25.22
CA ILE A 98 -13.88 -2.74 26.24
C ILE A 98 -13.60 -1.36 25.62
N PRO A 99 -14.37 -0.31 25.99
CA PRO A 99 -14.19 1.04 25.44
C PRO A 99 -12.79 1.57 25.76
N GLY A 100 -12.04 1.98 24.75
CA GLY A 100 -10.70 2.55 24.89
C GLY A 100 -9.53 1.55 24.85
N MET A 101 -9.77 0.25 25.05
CA MET A 101 -8.71 -0.78 24.94
C MET A 101 -8.52 -1.29 23.50
N SER A 102 -9.59 -1.27 22.70
CA SER A 102 -9.51 -1.46 21.23
C SER A 102 -8.57 -0.45 20.55
N LYS A 103 -8.36 0.74 21.14
CA LYS A 103 -7.41 1.75 20.65
C LYS A 103 -5.96 1.54 21.10
N ARG A 104 -5.70 0.70 22.11
CA ARG A 104 -4.37 0.54 22.74
C ARG A 104 -3.72 -0.83 22.52
N LEU A 105 -4.44 -1.82 22.00
CA LEU A 105 -3.87 -3.12 21.62
C LEU A 105 -3.41 -3.17 20.14
N ASP A 106 -3.70 -2.12 19.37
CA ASP A 106 -3.18 -1.90 18.02
C ASP A 106 -1.75 -1.29 18.04
N VAL A 107 -0.91 -1.73 18.99
CA VAL A 107 0.46 -1.22 19.21
C VAL A 107 1.50 -1.95 18.34
N ARG A 108 1.03 -2.73 17.36
CA ARG A 108 1.82 -3.11 16.18
C ARG A 108 1.22 -2.53 14.91
N SER A 109 1.16 -1.20 14.83
CA SER A 109 1.60 -0.39 13.68
C SER A 109 0.77 0.90 13.58
N PRO A 110 1.39 2.10 13.65
CA PRO A 110 0.73 3.36 13.29
C PRO A 110 0.32 3.46 11.81
N ILE A 111 0.48 2.40 11.01
CA ILE A 111 0.22 2.37 9.56
C ILE A 111 -1.16 1.79 9.22
N ASN A 112 -1.86 1.19 10.19
CA ASN A 112 -3.11 0.44 9.95
C ASN A 112 -4.38 1.28 9.70
N ARG A 113 -4.26 2.60 9.48
CA ARG A 113 -5.38 3.38 8.92
C ARG A 113 -5.43 3.36 7.40
N LEU A 114 -4.36 2.93 6.74
CA LEU A 114 -4.31 2.81 5.29
C LEU A 114 -4.70 1.40 4.91
N ALA A 115 -5.73 1.29 4.06
CA ALA A 115 -6.13 0.02 3.48
C ALA A 115 -4.90 -0.64 2.81
N PRO A 116 -4.64 -1.93 3.07
CA PRO A 116 -3.54 -2.63 2.44
C PRO A 116 -3.68 -2.61 0.92
N LYS A 117 -2.56 -2.76 0.21
CA LYS A 117 -2.54 -2.69 -1.25
C LYS A 117 -2.03 -4.02 -1.80
N VAL A 118 -2.90 -4.76 -2.47
CA VAL A 118 -2.53 -6.02 -3.12
C VAL A 118 -1.88 -5.69 -4.47
N VAL A 119 -0.71 -6.25 -4.73
CA VAL A 119 0.05 -5.99 -5.96
C VAL A 119 -0.12 -7.14 -6.94
N ASP A 120 -0.44 -6.80 -8.19
CA ASP A 120 -0.55 -7.72 -9.32
C ASP A 120 0.80 -7.90 -10.07
N THR A 121 0.96 -9.03 -10.75
CA THR A 121 2.09 -9.40 -11.62
C THR A 121 2.39 -8.30 -12.65
N SER A 122 1.36 -7.72 -13.27
CA SER A 122 1.51 -6.68 -14.31
C SER A 122 2.21 -5.41 -13.80
N ALA A 123 1.90 -4.99 -12.57
CA ALA A 123 2.50 -3.82 -11.93
C ALA A 123 3.96 -4.06 -11.53
N ILE A 124 4.29 -5.29 -11.11
CA ILE A 124 5.66 -5.68 -10.75
C ILE A 124 6.55 -5.73 -11.99
N ILE A 125 6.07 -6.33 -13.09
CA ILE A 125 6.85 -6.45 -14.34
C ILE A 125 7.14 -5.09 -14.97
N ASP A 126 6.17 -4.17 -14.93
CA ASP A 126 6.36 -2.80 -15.42
C ASP A 126 7.48 -2.06 -14.68
N GLY A 127 7.51 -2.25 -13.37
CA GLY A 127 8.60 -1.87 -12.49
C GLY A 127 8.64 -0.43 -12.02
N ARG A 128 7.83 0.48 -12.61
CA ARG A 128 7.68 1.86 -12.10
C ARG A 128 7.10 1.91 -10.69
N ILE A 129 6.45 0.83 -10.23
CA ILE A 129 5.95 0.72 -8.85
C ILE A 129 7.07 0.99 -7.82
N TYR A 130 8.31 0.60 -8.13
CA TYR A 130 9.46 0.83 -7.26
C TYR A 130 9.70 2.33 -7.04
N ASP A 131 9.77 3.11 -8.13
CA ASP A 131 10.02 4.55 -8.07
C ASP A 131 8.85 5.30 -7.42
N VAL A 132 7.61 4.84 -7.66
CA VAL A 132 6.41 5.39 -7.01
C VAL A 132 6.43 5.12 -5.49
N CYS A 133 6.95 3.98 -5.04
CA CYS A 133 7.14 3.73 -3.61
C CYS A 133 8.23 4.62 -3.01
N LEU A 134 9.34 4.82 -3.73
CA LEU A 134 10.43 5.68 -3.27
C LEU A 134 10.05 7.16 -3.19
N SER A 135 9.14 7.63 -4.04
CA SER A 135 8.63 9.01 -3.99
C SER A 135 7.66 9.26 -2.83
N ASN A 136 7.36 8.24 -2.01
CA ASN A 136 6.37 8.27 -0.92
C ASN A 136 4.94 8.57 -1.39
N PHE A 137 4.63 8.35 -2.67
CA PHE A 137 3.28 8.53 -3.20
C PHE A 137 2.36 7.36 -2.85
N LEU A 138 2.94 6.18 -2.57
CA LEU A 138 2.24 5.00 -2.09
C LEU A 138 2.48 4.80 -0.59
N GLU A 139 1.44 5.05 0.20
CA GLU A 139 1.43 4.79 1.64
C GLU A 139 0.84 3.40 1.97
N GLY A 140 1.22 2.82 3.11
CA GLY A 140 0.68 1.53 3.59
C GLY A 140 1.56 0.33 3.29
N CYS A 141 1.06 -0.87 3.62
CA CYS A 141 1.75 -2.13 3.35
C CYS A 141 1.36 -2.68 1.96
N LEU A 142 2.36 -3.08 1.18
CA LEU A 142 2.16 -3.80 -0.07
C LEU A 142 2.07 -5.30 0.22
N ILE A 143 0.93 -5.90 -0.10
CA ILE A 143 0.69 -7.33 0.02
C ILE A 143 0.99 -7.97 -1.33
N ILE A 144 1.92 -8.91 -1.34
CA ILE A 144 2.26 -9.71 -2.51
C ILE A 144 1.84 -11.16 -2.22
N PRO A 145 0.76 -11.65 -2.84
CA PRO A 145 0.32 -13.04 -2.64
C PRO A 145 1.31 -14.03 -3.23
N THR A 146 1.45 -15.20 -2.63
CA THR A 146 2.37 -16.24 -3.11
C THR A 146 2.07 -16.69 -4.54
N PHE A 147 0.80 -16.76 -4.93
CA PHE A 147 0.40 -17.11 -6.31
C PHE A 147 0.84 -16.07 -7.37
N VAL A 148 1.05 -14.79 -7.00
CA VAL A 148 1.61 -13.77 -7.90
C VAL A 148 3.10 -14.03 -8.14
N ILE A 149 3.81 -14.49 -7.10
CA ILE A 149 5.21 -14.89 -7.21
C ILE A 149 5.34 -16.13 -8.08
N GLU A 150 4.45 -17.12 -7.90
CA GLU A 150 4.38 -18.31 -8.75
C GLU A 150 4.12 -17.96 -10.22
N GLU A 151 3.20 -17.02 -10.49
CA GLU A 151 2.95 -16.54 -11.86
C GLU A 151 4.19 -15.85 -12.45
N LEU A 152 4.88 -14.99 -11.68
CA LEU A 152 6.14 -14.38 -12.10
C LEU A 152 7.21 -15.42 -12.43
N GLN A 153 7.31 -16.49 -11.64
CA GLN A 153 8.21 -17.61 -11.91
C GLN A 153 7.83 -18.35 -13.19
N HIS A 154 6.55 -18.66 -13.40
CA HIS A 154 6.07 -19.26 -14.64
C HIS A 154 6.37 -18.39 -15.87
N ILE A 155 6.25 -17.07 -15.75
CA ILE A 155 6.65 -16.13 -16.82
C ILE A 155 8.17 -16.13 -17.02
N ALA A 156 8.96 -16.21 -15.94
CA ALA A 156 10.42 -16.27 -15.98
C ALA A 156 10.96 -17.60 -16.58
N ASP A 157 10.16 -18.67 -16.56
CA ASP A 157 10.49 -19.96 -17.17
C ASP A 157 9.92 -20.14 -18.58
N SER A 158 9.28 -19.10 -19.13
CA SER A 158 8.72 -19.12 -20.48
C SER A 158 9.79 -19.43 -21.55
N SER A 159 9.38 -20.14 -22.60
CA SER A 159 10.19 -20.40 -23.79
C SER A 159 10.43 -19.13 -24.61
N ASP A 160 9.55 -18.14 -24.50
CA ASP A 160 9.71 -16.82 -25.11
C ASP A 160 10.73 -15.99 -24.32
N ASN A 161 11.84 -15.64 -24.98
CA ASN A 161 12.89 -14.80 -24.44
C ASN A 161 12.39 -13.49 -23.85
N ILE A 162 11.42 -12.82 -24.49
CA ILE A 162 10.93 -11.51 -24.04
C ILE A 162 10.13 -11.67 -22.75
N ARG A 163 9.21 -12.64 -22.69
CA ARG A 163 8.43 -12.93 -21.48
C ARG A 163 9.34 -13.38 -20.34
N ARG A 164 10.27 -14.27 -20.62
CA ARG A 164 11.29 -14.73 -19.65
C ARG A 164 12.08 -13.58 -19.04
N ASN A 165 12.62 -12.68 -19.87
CA ASN A 165 13.40 -11.54 -19.39
C ASN A 165 12.54 -10.59 -18.54
N LYS A 166 11.27 -10.38 -18.91
CA LYS A 166 10.31 -9.61 -18.12
C LYS A 166 10.02 -10.24 -16.76
N GLY A 167 9.78 -11.55 -16.71
CA GLY A 167 9.53 -12.29 -15.46
C GLY A 167 10.73 -12.24 -14.51
N ARG A 168 11.94 -12.50 -15.03
CA ARG A 168 13.19 -12.42 -14.25
C ARG A 168 13.41 -11.01 -13.68
N ARG A 169 13.22 -9.98 -14.51
CA ARG A 169 13.30 -8.57 -14.06
C ARG A 169 12.30 -8.26 -12.96
N GLY A 170 11.06 -8.77 -13.08
CA GLY A 170 10.03 -8.61 -12.05
C GLY A 170 10.44 -9.23 -10.72
N LEU A 171 10.97 -10.45 -10.72
CA LEU A 171 11.48 -11.13 -9.52
C LEU A 171 12.69 -10.40 -8.89
N GLU A 172 13.62 -9.91 -9.72
CA GLU A 172 14.75 -9.09 -9.25
C GLU A 172 14.29 -7.81 -8.58
N LEU A 173 13.29 -7.13 -9.17
CA LEU A 173 12.70 -5.92 -8.60
C LEU A 173 12.00 -6.21 -7.27
N LEU A 174 11.25 -7.31 -7.18
CA LEU A 174 10.61 -7.75 -5.95
C LEU A 174 11.64 -7.94 -4.83
N SER A 175 12.75 -8.62 -5.12
CA SER A 175 13.84 -8.83 -4.16
C SER A 175 14.49 -7.51 -3.75
N LYS A 176 14.67 -6.58 -4.69
CA LYS A 176 15.18 -5.24 -4.42
C LYS A 176 14.24 -4.45 -3.51
N MET A 177 12.95 -4.48 -3.79
CA MET A 177 11.92 -3.82 -2.99
C MET A 177 11.87 -4.38 -1.58
N GLN A 178 11.93 -5.70 -1.42
CA GLN A 178 11.90 -6.37 -0.12
C GLN A 178 13.09 -6.00 0.78
N LYS A 179 14.27 -5.78 0.19
CA LYS A 179 15.48 -5.35 0.91
C LYS A 179 15.50 -3.87 1.26
N HIS A 180 14.60 -3.08 0.69
CA HIS A 180 14.60 -1.63 0.84
C HIS A 180 13.88 -1.21 2.13
N SER A 181 14.59 -0.52 3.03
CA SER A 181 14.08 -0.18 4.39
C SER A 181 12.83 0.72 4.39
N GLN A 182 12.62 1.50 3.34
CA GLN A 182 11.46 2.40 3.21
C GLN A 182 10.20 1.71 2.67
N ILE A 183 10.35 0.57 1.99
CA ILE A 183 9.21 -0.12 1.33
C ILE A 183 8.75 -1.26 2.23
N LYS A 184 7.48 -1.22 2.64
CA LYS A 184 6.89 -2.29 3.46
C LYS A 184 6.20 -3.31 2.56
N ILE A 185 6.84 -4.45 2.39
CA ILE A 185 6.29 -5.61 1.69
C ILE A 185 5.96 -6.72 2.68
N ASP A 186 4.77 -7.27 2.54
CA ASP A 186 4.34 -8.50 3.21
C ASP A 186 4.02 -9.56 2.14
N ILE A 187 4.72 -10.69 2.21
CA ILE A 187 4.46 -11.82 1.33
C ILE A 187 3.43 -12.70 2.01
N MET A 188 2.23 -12.80 1.41
CA MET A 188 1.10 -13.46 2.03
C MET A 188 0.87 -14.84 1.41
N ASP A 189 1.05 -15.87 2.23
CA ASP A 189 0.62 -17.22 1.91
C ASP A 189 -0.90 -17.33 2.00
N VAL A 190 -1.54 -17.46 0.85
CA VAL A 190 -2.99 -17.59 0.74
C VAL A 190 -3.36 -19.06 0.92
N THR A 191 -3.82 -19.40 2.12
CA THR A 191 -4.25 -20.76 2.50
C THR A 191 -5.76 -20.97 2.41
N ASP A 192 -6.51 -19.91 2.06
CA ASP A 192 -7.97 -19.95 1.95
C ASP A 192 -8.40 -20.76 0.73
N ALA A 193 -9.10 -21.88 0.96
CA ALA A 193 -9.57 -22.78 -0.08
C ALA A 193 -10.48 -22.07 -1.09
N ALA A 194 -11.29 -21.09 -0.65
CA ALA A 194 -12.20 -20.37 -1.54
C ALA A 194 -11.46 -19.46 -2.53
N ILE A 195 -10.24 -19.03 -2.23
CA ILE A 195 -9.39 -18.29 -3.16
C ILE A 195 -8.62 -19.27 -4.04
N LEU A 196 -8.13 -20.37 -3.48
CA LEU A 196 -7.34 -21.36 -4.22
C LEU A 196 -8.16 -22.11 -5.28
N GLU A 197 -9.47 -22.28 -5.07
CA GLU A 197 -10.42 -22.92 -6.01
C GLU A 197 -10.62 -22.11 -7.31
N GLU A 198 -10.38 -20.80 -7.29
CA GLU A 198 -10.46 -19.98 -8.50
C GLU A 198 -9.35 -20.39 -9.48
N ARG A 199 -9.70 -20.52 -10.76
CA ARG A 199 -8.72 -20.92 -11.80
C ARG A 199 -7.85 -19.77 -12.26
N GLU A 200 -8.43 -18.57 -12.33
CA GLU A 200 -7.78 -17.38 -12.88
C GLU A 200 -7.13 -16.58 -11.75
N VAL A 201 -5.89 -16.12 -11.97
CA VAL A 201 -5.15 -15.30 -11.00
C VAL A 201 -5.91 -14.00 -10.70
N ASP A 202 -6.51 -13.40 -11.72
CA ASP A 202 -7.34 -12.20 -11.62
C ASP A 202 -8.50 -12.38 -10.62
N ALA A 203 -9.23 -13.51 -10.71
CA ALA A 203 -10.32 -13.81 -9.79
C ALA A 203 -9.82 -13.97 -8.34
N LYS A 204 -8.64 -14.59 -8.16
CA LYS A 204 -7.98 -14.69 -6.83
C LYS A 204 -7.66 -13.32 -6.25
N LEU A 205 -7.10 -12.42 -7.06
CA LEU A 205 -6.77 -11.06 -6.63
C LEU A 205 -8.02 -10.29 -6.19
N ILE A 206 -9.09 -10.35 -6.97
CA ILE A 206 -10.37 -9.70 -6.64
C ILE A 206 -10.94 -10.23 -5.32
N ARG A 207 -10.96 -11.56 -5.16
CA ARG A 207 -11.47 -12.22 -3.95
C ARG A 207 -10.66 -11.81 -2.71
N LEU A 208 -9.33 -11.84 -2.83
CA LEU A 208 -8.41 -11.44 -1.77
C LEU A 208 -8.60 -9.97 -1.39
N CYS A 209 -8.73 -9.06 -2.37
CA CYS A 209 -8.96 -7.65 -2.12
C CYS A 209 -10.27 -7.41 -1.34
N LYS A 210 -11.35 -8.12 -1.68
CA LYS A 210 -12.62 -8.02 -0.94
C LYS A 210 -12.50 -8.49 0.50
N GLN A 211 -11.83 -9.61 0.74
CA GLN A 211 -11.66 -10.18 2.07
C GLN A 211 -10.83 -9.27 2.98
N LEU A 212 -9.76 -8.70 2.43
CA LEU A 212 -8.86 -7.79 3.16
C LEU A 212 -9.33 -6.34 3.19
N LYS A 213 -10.39 -6.00 2.45
CA LYS A 213 -10.81 -4.61 2.15
C LYS A 213 -9.62 -3.78 1.63
N ALA A 214 -8.83 -4.40 0.76
CA ALA A 214 -7.62 -3.85 0.18
C ALA A 214 -7.90 -3.14 -1.14
N SER A 215 -7.05 -2.20 -1.51
CA SER A 215 -6.97 -1.69 -2.89
C SER A 215 -6.09 -2.62 -3.73
N ILE A 216 -6.28 -2.61 -5.05
CA ILE A 216 -5.44 -3.38 -5.98
C ILE A 216 -4.52 -2.45 -6.78
N ILE A 217 -3.24 -2.80 -6.91
CA ILE A 217 -2.28 -2.14 -7.81
C ILE A 217 -2.10 -3.03 -9.04
N THR A 218 -2.60 -2.58 -10.19
CA THR A 218 -2.50 -3.32 -11.45
C THR A 218 -2.34 -2.36 -12.62
N ASN A 219 -1.64 -2.81 -13.67
CA ASN A 219 -1.55 -2.12 -14.95
C ASN A 219 -2.40 -2.82 -16.04
N ASP A 220 -3.07 -3.92 -15.71
CA ASP A 220 -3.97 -4.62 -16.63
C ASP A 220 -5.31 -3.87 -16.74
N TYR A 221 -5.71 -3.57 -17.97
CA TYR A 221 -6.92 -2.81 -18.25
C TYR A 221 -8.21 -3.57 -17.91
N ASN A 222 -8.24 -4.89 -18.16
CA ASN A 222 -9.42 -5.72 -17.91
C ASN A 222 -9.62 -5.94 -16.41
N LEU A 223 -8.54 -6.27 -15.70
CA LEU A 223 -8.58 -6.44 -14.24
C LEU A 223 -9.00 -5.15 -13.56
N ASN A 224 -8.51 -4.00 -14.03
CA ASN A 224 -8.94 -2.69 -13.55
C ASN A 224 -10.46 -2.52 -13.67
N LYS A 225 -11.04 -2.73 -14.86
CA LYS A 225 -12.50 -2.59 -15.08
C LYS A 225 -13.32 -3.55 -14.23
N VAL A 226 -12.88 -4.80 -14.10
CA VAL A 226 -13.57 -5.79 -13.26
C VAL A 226 -13.49 -5.39 -11.78
N ALA A 227 -12.34 -4.95 -11.29
CA ALA A 227 -12.16 -4.52 -9.91
C ALA A 227 -13.05 -3.32 -9.54
N GLU A 228 -13.12 -2.30 -10.41
CA GLU A 228 -13.99 -1.13 -10.23
C GLU A 228 -15.47 -1.54 -10.12
N LEU A 229 -15.95 -2.41 -11.02
CA LEU A 229 -17.33 -2.92 -11.00
C LEU A 229 -17.64 -3.70 -9.71
N GLN A 230 -16.63 -4.31 -9.10
CA GLN A 230 -16.74 -5.06 -7.85
C GLN A 230 -16.55 -4.17 -6.60
N GLY A 231 -16.43 -2.85 -6.78
CA GLY A 231 -16.30 -1.85 -5.71
C GLY A 231 -14.92 -1.81 -5.06
N ILE A 232 -13.89 -2.34 -5.73
CA ILE A 232 -12.50 -2.33 -5.25
C ILE A 232 -11.80 -1.09 -5.80
N THR A 233 -11.10 -0.35 -4.94
CA THR A 233 -10.27 0.77 -5.39
C THR A 233 -9.07 0.25 -6.18
N VAL A 234 -8.92 0.73 -7.42
CA VAL A 234 -7.80 0.40 -8.29
C VAL A 234 -6.78 1.52 -8.29
N LEU A 235 -5.50 1.15 -8.21
CA LEU A 235 -4.35 2.04 -8.27
C LEU A 235 -3.53 1.67 -9.51
N ASN A 236 -3.81 2.37 -10.61
CA ASN A 236 -3.17 2.10 -11.89
C ASN A 236 -1.97 3.05 -12.11
N ILE A 237 -0.78 2.49 -12.32
CA ILE A 237 0.44 3.28 -12.46
C ILE A 237 0.44 4.05 -13.79
N ASN A 238 -0.21 3.51 -14.83
CA ASN A 238 -0.39 4.24 -16.09
C ASN A 238 -1.26 5.49 -15.91
N GLU A 239 -2.34 5.39 -15.13
CA GLU A 239 -3.20 6.54 -14.82
C GLU A 239 -2.44 7.57 -13.99
N LEU A 240 -1.68 7.12 -12.99
CA LEU A 240 -0.81 8.01 -12.21
C LEU A 240 0.18 8.76 -13.10
N THR A 241 0.85 8.04 -14.01
CA THR A 241 1.80 8.63 -14.95
C THR A 241 1.15 9.71 -15.80
N ASN A 242 -0.07 9.48 -16.28
CA ASN A 242 -0.81 10.47 -17.07
C ASN A 242 -1.28 11.66 -16.21
N ALA A 243 -1.64 11.44 -14.95
CA ALA A 243 -2.10 12.48 -14.04
C ALA A 243 -1.00 13.45 -13.61
N VAL A 244 0.26 13.00 -13.59
CA VAL A 244 1.42 13.84 -13.22
C VAL A 244 2.11 14.48 -14.42
N LYS A 245 1.62 14.28 -15.65
CA LYS A 245 2.15 14.98 -16.83
C LYS A 245 1.92 16.48 -16.67
N MET A 246 2.92 17.26 -17.07
CA MET A 246 2.83 18.71 -17.06
C MET A 246 1.63 19.19 -17.89
N ILE A 247 0.75 19.99 -17.28
CA ILE A 247 -0.37 20.60 -17.95
C ILE A 247 0.07 21.99 -18.38
N VAL A 248 0.26 22.18 -19.69
CA VAL A 248 0.50 23.49 -20.28
C VAL A 248 -0.83 24.13 -20.64
N TYR A 249 -1.07 25.36 -20.20
CA TYR A 249 -2.27 26.14 -20.50
C TYR A 249 -2.02 27.19 -21.60
N PRO A 250 -3.05 27.53 -22.41
CA PRO A 250 -2.99 28.71 -23.26
C PRO A 250 -2.61 29.96 -22.47
N GLY A 251 -1.64 30.72 -22.96
CA GLY A 251 -1.08 31.91 -22.32
C GLY A 251 0.14 31.66 -21.44
N GLU A 252 0.49 30.41 -21.14
CA GLU A 252 1.74 30.10 -20.44
C GLU A 252 2.95 30.20 -21.38
N ASN A 253 4.06 30.66 -20.82
CA ASN A 253 5.35 30.69 -21.50
C ASN A 253 6.08 29.37 -21.28
N MET A 254 6.77 28.89 -22.31
CA MET A 254 7.63 27.72 -22.22
C MET A 254 8.83 27.86 -23.15
N HIS A 255 9.86 27.06 -22.90
CA HIS A 255 11.04 26.99 -23.77
C HIS A 255 10.92 25.77 -24.68
N VAL A 256 11.30 25.93 -25.94
CA VAL A 256 11.32 24.84 -26.90
C VAL A 256 12.44 25.01 -27.91
N THR A 257 13.23 23.96 -28.07
CA THR A 257 14.20 23.86 -29.16
C THR A 257 13.49 23.47 -30.46
N VAL A 258 13.63 24.30 -31.49
CA VAL A 258 13.08 24.01 -32.82
C VAL A 258 13.98 22.99 -33.50
N ILE A 259 13.47 21.80 -33.79
CA ILE A 259 14.26 20.68 -34.32
C ILE A 259 14.12 20.56 -35.84
N LYS A 260 12.92 20.85 -36.36
CA LYS A 260 12.63 20.72 -37.81
C LYS A 260 11.56 21.71 -38.27
N GLU A 261 11.43 21.85 -39.57
CA GLU A 261 10.33 22.61 -40.20
C GLU A 261 8.98 21.91 -40.00
N GLY A 262 7.94 22.70 -39.79
CA GLY A 262 6.57 22.24 -39.63
C GLY A 262 5.89 21.93 -40.95
N LYS A 263 4.64 21.46 -40.87
CA LYS A 263 3.88 21.06 -42.06
C LYS A 263 3.34 22.27 -42.83
N GLU A 264 2.97 23.34 -42.11
CA GLU A 264 2.49 24.57 -42.74
C GLU A 264 3.63 25.57 -42.89
N ASN A 265 3.48 26.45 -43.89
CA ASN A 265 4.52 27.40 -44.26
C ASN A 265 4.85 28.33 -43.08
N GLY A 266 6.13 28.44 -42.75
CA GLY A 266 6.61 29.25 -41.64
C GLY A 266 6.68 28.55 -40.28
N GLN A 267 6.08 27.37 -40.09
CA GLN A 267 6.09 26.69 -38.79
C GLN A 267 7.43 26.02 -38.48
N GLY A 268 7.82 26.04 -37.21
CA GLY A 268 8.85 25.17 -36.65
C GLY A 268 8.23 24.12 -35.73
N VAL A 269 8.88 22.97 -35.57
CA VAL A 269 8.44 21.89 -34.67
C VAL A 269 9.56 21.49 -33.72
N GLY A 270 9.23 21.47 -32.43
CA GLY A 270 10.02 20.90 -31.36
C GLY A 270 9.28 19.78 -30.64
N TYR A 271 9.95 19.14 -29.70
CA TYR A 271 9.37 18.11 -28.84
C TYR A 271 9.73 18.39 -27.40
N LEU A 272 8.78 18.23 -26.49
CA LEU A 272 9.07 18.18 -25.06
C LEU A 272 9.74 16.85 -24.70
N GLU A 273 10.29 16.76 -23.49
CA GLU A 273 10.94 15.55 -22.98
C GLU A 273 10.01 14.32 -22.97
N ASP A 274 8.70 14.53 -22.84
CA ASP A 274 7.68 13.47 -22.87
C ASP A 274 7.22 13.08 -24.28
N GLY A 275 7.81 13.68 -25.32
CA GLY A 275 7.49 13.45 -26.73
C GLY A 275 6.30 14.27 -27.26
N THR A 276 5.68 15.13 -26.44
CA THR A 276 4.63 16.05 -26.90
C THR A 276 5.16 16.97 -28.00
N MET A 277 4.44 17.01 -29.13
CA MET A 277 4.85 17.83 -30.27
C MET A 277 4.47 19.29 -30.02
N VAL A 278 5.45 20.19 -30.14
CA VAL A 278 5.25 21.63 -29.99
C VAL A 278 5.46 22.30 -31.34
N VAL A 279 4.40 22.93 -31.85
CA VAL A 279 4.42 23.69 -33.09
C VAL A 279 4.59 25.17 -32.75
N VAL A 280 5.60 25.81 -33.34
CA VAL A 280 5.91 27.22 -33.13
C VAL A 280 5.64 27.98 -34.43
N GLU A 281 4.77 28.97 -34.36
CA GLU A 281 4.47 29.86 -35.49
C GLU A 281 5.69 30.70 -35.89
N ASP A 282 5.93 30.83 -37.19
CA ASP A 282 7.01 31.64 -37.79
C ASP A 282 8.43 31.25 -37.32
N ALA A 283 8.67 29.98 -36.98
CA ALA A 283 9.94 29.50 -36.42
C ALA A 283 10.81 28.66 -37.37
N HIS A 284 10.41 28.48 -38.64
CA HIS A 284 11.19 27.70 -39.61
C HIS A 284 12.64 28.21 -39.84
N HIS A 285 12.87 29.52 -39.71
CA HIS A 285 14.23 30.11 -39.79
C HIS A 285 15.07 29.93 -38.52
N GLN A 286 14.48 29.39 -37.45
CA GLN A 286 15.10 29.29 -36.12
C GLN A 286 15.42 27.82 -35.75
N ILE A 287 15.54 26.94 -36.75
CA ILE A 287 15.91 25.53 -36.53
C ILE A 287 17.27 25.46 -35.81
N GLY A 288 17.32 24.62 -34.77
CA GLY A 288 18.47 24.42 -33.88
C GLY A 288 18.56 25.41 -32.71
N LYS A 289 17.65 26.39 -32.61
CA LYS A 289 17.63 27.37 -31.52
C LYS A 289 16.59 27.02 -30.47
N ASP A 290 16.91 27.36 -29.22
CA ASP A 290 15.98 27.35 -28.09
C ASP A 290 15.24 28.69 -28.03
N LEU A 291 13.90 28.64 -28.01
CA LEU A 291 13.03 29.82 -28.07
C LEU A 291 12.10 29.84 -26.86
N GLU A 292 11.94 31.01 -26.26
CA GLU A 292 10.82 31.27 -25.35
C GLU A 292 9.55 31.56 -26.18
N VAL A 293 8.53 30.74 -25.98
CA VAL A 293 7.29 30.76 -26.74
C VAL A 293 6.09 30.78 -25.79
N MET A 294 5.01 31.41 -26.23
CA MET A 294 3.74 31.45 -25.51
C MET A 294 2.76 30.46 -26.15
N VAL A 295 2.11 29.65 -25.31
CA VAL A 295 1.13 28.66 -25.77
C VAL A 295 -0.13 29.36 -26.25
N THR A 296 -0.55 29.07 -27.48
CA THR A 296 -1.78 29.61 -28.06
C THR A 296 -2.93 28.63 -27.88
N SER A 297 -2.69 27.35 -28.10
CA SER A 297 -3.71 26.30 -27.99
C SER A 297 -3.08 24.93 -27.79
N VAL A 298 -3.86 24.01 -27.23
CA VAL A 298 -3.45 22.62 -26.98
C VAL A 298 -4.49 21.71 -27.62
N PHE A 299 -4.04 20.80 -28.49
CA PHE A 299 -4.89 19.81 -29.14
C PHE A 299 -4.47 18.40 -28.73
N GLN A 300 -5.45 17.57 -28.41
CA GLN A 300 -5.24 16.14 -28.27
C GLN A 300 -5.51 15.46 -29.63
N THR A 301 -4.55 14.70 -30.14
CA THR A 301 -4.68 13.93 -31.39
C THR A 301 -4.57 12.43 -31.10
N ALA A 302 -4.88 11.59 -32.10
CA ALA A 302 -4.74 10.14 -32.00
C ALA A 302 -3.29 9.67 -31.76
N ALA A 303 -2.29 10.47 -32.16
CA ALA A 303 -0.87 10.17 -31.97
C ALA A 303 -0.29 10.75 -30.67
N GLY A 304 -1.08 11.51 -29.91
CA GLY A 304 -0.63 12.19 -28.68
C GLY A 304 -1.08 13.64 -28.61
N ARG A 305 -0.45 14.39 -27.70
CA ARG A 305 -0.73 15.80 -27.46
C ARG A 305 0.09 16.67 -28.41
N MET A 306 -0.52 17.73 -28.93
CA MET A 306 0.11 18.76 -29.75
C MET A 306 -0.12 20.13 -29.11
N ILE A 307 0.92 20.92 -28.96
CA ILE A 307 0.87 22.26 -28.38
C ILE A 307 1.22 23.25 -29.49
N PHE A 308 0.34 24.21 -29.74
CA PHE A 308 0.62 25.32 -30.65
C PHE A 308 1.08 26.52 -29.83
N THR A 309 2.10 27.19 -30.33
CA THR A 309 2.79 28.27 -29.64
C THR A 309 3.15 29.36 -30.63
N ARG A 310 3.32 30.58 -30.11
CA ARG A 310 3.82 31.72 -30.87
C ARG A 310 5.02 32.31 -30.15
N LYS A 311 5.95 32.91 -30.89
CA LYS A 311 7.07 33.65 -30.30
C LYS A 311 6.56 34.80 -29.43
N ILE A 312 7.16 34.98 -28.26
CA ILE A 312 6.94 36.18 -27.46
C ILE A 312 7.64 37.32 -28.21
N LYS A 313 6.88 38.31 -28.69
CA LYS A 313 7.48 39.51 -29.26
C LYS A 313 8.13 40.28 -28.10
N GLU A 314 9.43 40.49 -28.15
CA GLU A 314 10.05 41.56 -27.37
C GLU A 314 9.42 42.87 -27.86
N ASP A 315 8.69 43.57 -26.99
CA ASP A 315 8.11 44.88 -27.29
C ASP A 315 9.26 45.86 -27.62
N SER A 316 9.57 45.95 -28.90
CA SER A 316 10.43 46.98 -29.45
C SER A 316 9.61 48.27 -29.44
N GLN A 317 10.04 49.22 -28.60
CA GLN A 317 9.46 50.54 -28.44
C GLN A 317 9.05 51.17 -29.79
N TYR A 318 7.75 51.40 -29.95
CA TYR A 318 7.17 52.11 -31.08
C TYR A 318 7.62 53.58 -31.09
N SER A 319 8.38 53.97 -32.11
CA SER A 319 8.61 55.35 -32.50
C SER A 319 7.30 56.02 -32.90
N HIS A 320 6.74 56.85 -32.03
CA HIS A 320 5.68 57.79 -32.38
C HIS A 320 6.32 59.05 -32.95
N GLU A 321 6.40 59.16 -34.29
CA GLU A 321 6.44 60.46 -34.95
C GLU A 321 5.94 60.30 -36.39
N HIS A 322 4.62 60.45 -36.56
CA HIS A 322 4.08 60.90 -37.84
C HIS A 322 2.73 61.62 -37.66
N SER A 323 2.82 62.95 -37.79
CA SER A 323 1.88 63.85 -38.47
C SER A 323 0.41 63.88 -38.03
N LEU A 324 0.08 64.82 -37.15
CA LEU A 324 -1.24 65.44 -37.07
C LEU A 324 -1.46 66.31 -38.32
N GLN A 325 -2.37 65.89 -39.20
CA GLN A 325 -2.96 66.76 -40.22
C GLN A 325 -4.49 66.73 -40.10
N GLY A 326 -5.04 67.92 -39.78
CA GLY A 326 -6.30 68.43 -40.34
C GLY A 326 -7.62 67.85 -39.81
N VAL A 327 -8.13 68.38 -38.71
CA VAL A 327 -9.57 68.38 -38.43
C VAL A 327 -10.16 69.71 -38.93
N PRO A 328 -11.22 69.73 -39.76
CA PRO A 328 -11.87 70.98 -40.14
C PRO A 328 -12.79 71.47 -39.02
N GLU A 329 -12.65 72.74 -38.64
CA GLU A 329 -13.51 73.45 -37.69
C GLU A 329 -14.94 73.61 -38.26
N VAL A 330 -15.94 73.25 -37.45
CA VAL A 330 -17.35 73.59 -37.70
C VAL A 330 -17.67 74.88 -36.95
N ASN A 331 -17.99 75.91 -37.71
CA ASN A 331 -18.32 77.26 -37.27
C ASN A 331 -19.76 77.30 -36.72
N MET A 332 -19.93 77.55 -35.43
CA MET A 332 -21.23 77.75 -34.78
C MET A 332 -21.49 79.24 -34.56
N TYR A 333 -22.19 79.87 -35.51
CA TYR A 333 -23.00 81.06 -35.25
C TYR A 333 -24.47 80.66 -35.38
N GLY A 334 -25.23 80.85 -34.31
CA GLY A 334 -26.66 80.55 -34.18
C GLY A 334 -27.04 80.34 -32.73
#